data_AF-A0A7K0C0T4-F1
#
_entry.id   AF-A0A7K0C0T4-F1
#
_cell.length_a   1.000
_cell.length_b   1.000
_cell.length_c   1.000
_cell.angle_alpha   90.00
_cell.angle_beta   90.00
_cell.angle_gamma   90.00
#
_symmetry.space_group_name_H-M   'P 1'
#
loop_
_entity.id
_entity.type
_entity.pdbx_description
1 polymer ?
#
loop_
_entity_poly.entity_id
_entity_poly.type
_entity_poly.pdbx_seq_one_letter_code
_entity_poly.pdbx_strand_id
1 'polypeptide(L)'
;MGLPRPSEPFQRVYSAPEPPSPARRPRLLAWIVGLAAFALAAGTVFLLAPGGDEGRTVARSTPPSSAPRASAPPTSAPPSTTRPSPAPTTAAPVRPLAALPPVCGAPSPATVRTLVPSARRDQGANEILTTCTYTATRGPFRWLRVEARLSAPSNSAAPVEDARRFFASQWAQARDNDLARVLTLERTSGLGDEAFRLFKVDKGQPTAVGEVTMRLRNAVVTVGYSEMVPAKGDAAGRERACLAKAAQVAREVMKTYR
;
A
#
# COMPACT_ATOMS: atom_id res chain seq x y z
N MET A 1 -82.24 18.14 -16.39
CA MET A 1 -82.35 16.68 -16.15
C MET A 1 -81.17 16.00 -16.84
N GLY A 2 -80.22 15.50 -16.06
CA GLY A 2 -79.07 14.71 -16.51
C GLY A 2 -78.29 14.28 -15.26
N LEU A 3 -78.52 13.04 -14.82
CA LEU A 3 -77.97 12.50 -13.58
C LEU A 3 -76.43 12.46 -13.60
N PRO A 4 -75.73 12.79 -12.51
CA PRO A 4 -74.29 12.58 -12.42
C PRO A 4 -74.00 11.07 -12.42
N ARG A 5 -73.17 10.62 -13.37
CA ARG A 5 -72.64 9.24 -13.35
C ARG A 5 -71.67 9.10 -12.17
N PRO A 6 -71.78 8.04 -11.35
CA PRO A 6 -70.74 7.72 -10.39
C PRO A 6 -69.50 7.25 -11.16
N SER A 7 -68.36 7.90 -10.95
CA SER A 7 -67.07 7.39 -11.43
C SER A 7 -66.72 6.15 -10.61
N GLU A 8 -66.69 5.00 -11.28
CA GLU A 8 -66.31 3.70 -10.72
C GLU A 8 -64.96 3.77 -10.00
N PRO A 9 -64.79 3.08 -8.87
CA PRO A 9 -63.48 2.92 -8.26
C PRO A 9 -62.61 2.08 -9.19
N PHE A 10 -61.58 2.69 -9.76
CA PHE A 10 -60.52 1.97 -10.47
C PHE A 10 -59.97 0.87 -9.55
N GLN A 11 -60.33 -0.39 -9.82
CA GLN A 11 -59.67 -1.53 -9.23
C GLN A 11 -58.22 -1.52 -9.73
N ARG A 12 -57.30 -1.10 -8.85
CA ARG A 12 -55.86 -1.21 -9.08
C ARG A 12 -55.53 -2.70 -9.10
N VAL A 13 -55.49 -3.30 -10.29
CA VAL A 13 -55.10 -4.71 -10.53
C VAL A 13 -53.60 -4.94 -10.27
N TYR A 14 -52.82 -3.88 -9.99
CA TYR A 14 -51.47 -4.01 -9.48
C TYR A 14 -51.40 -3.53 -8.03
N SER A 15 -51.57 -4.48 -7.11
CA SER A 15 -50.99 -4.36 -5.77
C SER A 15 -49.47 -4.20 -5.95
N ALA A 16 -48.89 -3.14 -5.39
CA ALA A 16 -47.45 -3.03 -5.31
C ALA A 16 -46.91 -4.28 -4.59
N PRO A 17 -45.77 -4.87 -5.02
CA PRO A 17 -45.18 -6.00 -4.33
C PRO A 17 -45.02 -5.65 -2.85
N GLU A 18 -45.47 -6.57 -2.01
CA GLU A 18 -45.42 -6.45 -0.56
C GLU A 18 -44.00 -6.05 -0.13
N PRO A 19 -43.82 -4.94 0.60
CA PRO A 19 -42.48 -4.51 0.98
C PRO A 19 -41.83 -5.61 1.82
N PRO A 20 -40.56 -5.95 1.56
CA PRO A 20 -39.87 -6.97 2.33
C PRO A 20 -39.95 -6.60 3.81
N SER A 21 -40.38 -7.57 4.63
CA SER A 21 -40.46 -7.43 6.09
C SER A 21 -39.17 -6.79 6.61
N PRO A 22 -39.24 -5.75 7.48
CA PRO A 22 -38.07 -5.04 7.95
C PRO A 22 -37.12 -6.05 8.60
N ALA A 23 -35.97 -6.27 7.97
CA ALA A 23 -34.92 -7.10 8.51
C ALA A 23 -34.65 -6.64 9.94
N ARG A 24 -34.69 -7.57 10.90
CA ARG A 24 -34.29 -7.32 12.30
C ARG A 24 -32.86 -6.75 12.26
N ARG A 25 -32.76 -5.42 12.28
CA ARG A 25 -31.47 -4.74 12.33
C ARG A 25 -30.79 -5.19 13.62
N PRO A 26 -29.56 -5.71 13.56
CA PRO A 26 -28.83 -6.09 14.75
C PRO A 26 -28.69 -4.84 15.62
N ARG A 27 -29.24 -4.86 16.83
CA ARG A 27 -29.21 -3.74 17.81
C ARG A 27 -27.79 -3.19 18.02
N LEU A 28 -26.76 -3.99 17.76
CA LEU A 28 -25.35 -3.61 17.77
C LEU A 28 -25.03 -2.44 16.83
N LEU A 29 -25.63 -2.38 15.63
CA LEU A 29 -25.32 -1.35 14.63
C LEU A 29 -25.87 0.03 15.05
N ALA A 30 -27.02 0.06 15.72
CA ALA A 30 -27.59 1.28 16.29
C ALA A 30 -26.74 1.82 17.45
N TRP A 31 -26.16 0.92 18.26
CA TRP A 31 -25.21 1.29 19.32
C TRP A 31 -23.91 1.89 18.77
N ILE A 32 -23.37 1.33 17.68
CA ILE A 32 -22.14 1.84 17.04
C ILE A 32 -22.36 3.25 16.47
N VAL A 33 -23.50 3.49 15.82
CA VAL A 33 -23.83 4.82 15.28
C VAL A 33 -24.06 5.85 16.40
N GLY A 34 -24.69 5.46 17.51
CA GLY A 34 -24.86 6.34 18.68
C GLY A 34 -23.55 6.73 19.35
N LEU A 35 -22.61 5.77 19.49
CA LEU A 35 -21.27 6.03 20.04
C LEU A 35 -20.43 6.94 19.14
N ALA A 36 -20.52 6.78 17.81
CA ALA A 36 -19.82 7.62 16.86
C ALA A 36 -20.31 9.09 16.88
N ALA A 37 -21.61 9.32 17.08
CA ALA A 37 -22.17 10.67 17.18
C ALA A 37 -21.75 11.39 18.49
N PHE A 38 -21.65 10.67 19.61
CA PHE A 38 -21.25 11.26 20.89
C PHE A 38 -19.75 11.63 20.93
N ALA A 39 -18.89 10.86 20.26
CA ALA A 39 -17.46 11.16 20.17
C ALA A 39 -17.15 12.41 19.32
N LEU A 40 -17.96 12.68 18.27
CA LEU A 40 -17.80 13.87 17.44
C LEU A 40 -18.21 15.17 18.14
N ALA A 41 -19.18 15.13 19.06
CA ALA A 41 -19.61 16.31 19.82
C ALA A 41 -18.65 16.70 20.97
N ALA A 42 -17.91 15.73 21.53
CA ALA A 42 -16.93 16.01 22.60
C ALA A 42 -15.62 16.62 22.06
N GLY A 43 -15.27 16.37 20.79
CA GLY A 43 -14.04 16.88 20.16
C GLY A 43 -14.06 18.37 19.82
N THR A 44 -15.23 18.99 19.69
CA THR A 44 -15.36 20.40 19.28
C THR A 44 -15.19 21.41 20.43
N VAL A 45 -15.20 20.97 21.69
CA VAL A 45 -15.08 21.88 22.86
C VAL A 45 -13.61 22.09 23.28
N PHE A 46 -12.68 21.23 22.86
CA PHE A 46 -11.28 21.32 23.31
C PHE A 46 -10.35 22.14 22.41
N LEU A 47 -10.88 22.81 21.38
CA LEU A 47 -10.10 23.55 20.36
C LEU A 47 -10.18 25.09 20.47
N LEU A 48 -10.67 25.63 21.59
CA LEU A 48 -10.75 27.06 21.85
C LEU A 48 -10.19 27.41 23.24
N ALA A 49 -8.86 27.37 23.37
CA ALA A 49 -8.13 28.08 24.42
C ALA A 49 -6.73 28.48 23.90
N PRO A 50 -6.45 29.78 23.71
CA PRO A 50 -5.12 30.28 23.38
C PRO A 50 -4.40 30.80 24.64
N GLY A 51 -3.10 30.52 24.75
CA GLY A 51 -2.12 31.25 25.57
C GLY A 51 -0.77 31.10 24.87
N GLY A 52 -0.01 32.14 24.50
CA GLY A 52 0.42 33.30 25.31
C GLY A 52 1.57 32.83 26.22
N ASP A 53 2.83 33.27 26.17
CA ASP A 53 3.41 34.55 25.74
C ASP A 53 4.93 34.45 25.40
N GLU A 54 5.39 35.50 24.72
CA GLU A 54 6.67 36.24 24.70
C GLU A 54 7.89 35.72 25.51
N GLY A 55 9.17 35.92 25.16
CA GLY A 55 9.85 36.89 24.27
C GLY A 55 11.28 37.14 24.78
N ARG A 56 12.07 37.94 24.03
CA ARG A 56 13.35 38.64 24.38
C ARG A 56 14.69 37.92 24.09
N THR A 57 15.79 38.61 23.73
CA THR A 57 16.22 39.41 22.54
C THR A 57 17.75 39.69 22.66
N VAL A 58 18.39 40.14 21.55
CA VAL A 58 19.69 40.89 21.41
C VAL A 58 20.99 40.09 21.71
N ALA A 59 22.17 40.21 21.06
CA ALA A 59 22.87 41.26 20.30
C ALA A 59 23.95 40.65 19.35
N ARG A 60 24.08 41.05 18.08
CA ARG A 60 25.03 42.06 17.50
C ARG A 60 26.51 41.94 17.91
N SER A 61 27.40 41.64 16.94
CA SER A 61 28.58 42.47 16.59
C SER A 61 29.46 41.86 15.47
N THR A 62 29.85 42.72 14.53
CA THR A 62 31.00 42.67 13.60
C THR A 62 31.50 44.12 13.48
N PRO A 63 32.71 44.44 12.95
CA PRO A 63 34.02 43.77 12.90
C PRO A 63 35.12 44.69 13.51
N PRO A 64 36.45 44.45 13.30
CA PRO A 64 37.13 45.25 12.27
C PRO A 64 38.32 44.61 11.52
N SER A 65 38.48 45.11 10.29
CA SER A 65 39.68 45.42 9.50
C SER A 65 41.08 45.26 10.13
N SER A 66 41.97 44.52 9.45
CA SER A 66 43.32 44.98 9.07
C SER A 66 44.03 43.99 8.11
N ALA A 67 44.39 44.47 6.92
CA ALA A 67 45.50 43.95 6.10
C ALA A 67 46.77 44.75 6.49
N PRO A 68 48.05 44.36 6.19
CA PRO A 68 48.49 43.97 4.84
C PRO A 68 49.67 42.96 4.69
N ARG A 69 49.73 42.36 3.49
CA ARG A 69 50.92 42.12 2.63
C ARG A 69 52.05 41.19 3.10
N ALA A 70 52.20 40.06 2.40
CA ALA A 70 53.51 39.58 1.92
C ALA A 70 53.33 38.65 0.70
N SER A 71 54.14 38.91 -0.33
CA SER A 71 54.16 38.25 -1.64
C SER A 71 54.72 36.82 -1.59
N ALA A 72 54.16 35.92 -2.39
CA ALA A 72 54.79 34.67 -2.82
C ALA A 72 54.28 34.30 -4.24
N PRO A 73 55.11 33.65 -5.08
CA PRO A 73 55.00 33.67 -6.54
C PRO A 73 53.92 32.71 -7.10
N PRO A 74 53.44 32.93 -8.35
CA PRO A 74 52.48 32.04 -8.99
C PRO A 74 53.17 30.78 -9.53
N THR A 75 52.88 29.63 -8.93
CA THR A 75 53.14 28.32 -9.54
C THR A 75 52.06 28.07 -10.60
N SER A 76 52.48 28.03 -11.85
CA SER A 76 51.66 27.69 -13.01
C SER A 76 51.06 26.28 -12.87
N ALA A 77 49.74 26.20 -12.70
CA ALA A 77 49.00 24.95 -12.84
C ALA A 77 48.75 24.66 -14.34
N PRO A 78 48.94 23.42 -14.82
CA PRO A 78 48.65 23.05 -16.20
C PRO A 78 47.14 23.06 -16.50
N PRO A 79 46.73 23.29 -17.76
CA PRO A 79 45.32 23.38 -18.14
C PRO A 79 44.63 22.03 -17.93
N SER A 80 43.58 22.05 -17.10
CA SER A 80 42.65 20.92 -16.98
C SER A 80 41.90 20.79 -18.30
N THR A 81 42.24 19.75 -19.05
CA THR A 81 41.53 19.35 -20.27
C THR A 81 40.09 19.04 -19.87
N THR A 82 39.16 19.93 -20.24
CA THR A 82 37.73 19.70 -20.07
C THR A 82 37.33 18.51 -20.95
N ARG A 83 37.28 17.33 -20.34
CA ARG A 83 36.72 16.14 -20.97
C ARG A 83 35.23 16.42 -21.23
N PRO A 84 34.74 16.34 -22.48
CA PRO A 84 33.33 16.51 -22.75
C PRO A 84 32.54 15.46 -21.97
N SER A 85 31.61 15.94 -21.14
CA SER A 85 30.67 15.10 -20.39
C SER A 85 29.86 14.29 -21.40
N PRO A 86 29.79 12.95 -21.29
CA PRO A 86 28.99 12.16 -22.22
C PRO A 86 27.53 12.58 -22.11
N ALA A 87 26.94 12.93 -23.25
CA ALA A 87 25.52 13.23 -23.37
C ALA A 87 24.70 12.06 -22.76
N PRO A 88 23.59 12.34 -22.05
CA PRO A 88 22.76 11.30 -21.46
C PRO A 88 22.26 10.40 -22.59
N THR A 89 22.75 9.15 -22.60
CA THR A 89 22.25 8.12 -23.50
C THR A 89 20.77 7.95 -23.19
N THR A 90 19.91 8.38 -24.13
CA THR A 90 18.46 8.22 -24.01
C THR A 90 18.16 6.73 -23.97
N ALA A 91 17.86 6.20 -22.78
CA ALA A 91 17.46 4.82 -22.61
C ALA A 91 16.24 4.52 -23.50
N ALA A 92 16.25 3.39 -24.19
CA ALA A 92 15.13 2.98 -25.03
C ALA A 92 13.81 2.95 -24.23
N PRO A 93 12.67 3.33 -24.83
CA PRO A 93 11.40 3.39 -24.13
C PRO A 93 10.98 2.01 -23.62
N VAL A 94 10.69 1.91 -22.31
CA VAL A 94 10.22 0.67 -21.67
C VAL A 94 8.79 0.39 -22.12
N ARG A 95 8.57 -0.71 -22.85
CA ARG A 95 7.22 -1.09 -23.32
C ARG A 95 6.32 -1.54 -22.16
N PRO A 96 5.15 -0.91 -21.95
CA PRO A 96 4.23 -1.32 -20.89
C PRO A 96 3.65 -2.72 -21.15
N LEU A 97 3.30 -3.40 -20.07
CA LEU A 97 2.52 -4.63 -20.07
C LEU A 97 1.10 -4.32 -20.53
N ALA A 98 0.59 -5.16 -21.45
CA ALA A 98 -0.78 -5.08 -21.93
C ALA A 98 -1.77 -5.73 -20.95
N ALA A 99 -1.35 -6.76 -20.23
CA ALA A 99 -2.20 -7.52 -19.31
C ALA A 99 -1.37 -8.11 -18.16
N LEU A 100 -2.05 -8.53 -17.08
CA LEU A 100 -1.44 -9.25 -15.97
C LEU A 100 -1.39 -10.77 -16.27
N PRO A 101 -0.26 -11.45 -15.99
CA PRO A 101 -0.22 -12.90 -16.00
C PRO A 101 -1.07 -13.47 -14.85
N PRO A 102 -1.53 -14.72 -14.95
CA PRO A 102 -2.25 -15.38 -13.87
C PRO A 102 -1.36 -15.60 -12.64
N VAL A 103 -1.65 -14.92 -11.52
CA VAL A 103 -0.79 -14.97 -10.32
C VAL A 103 -0.93 -16.24 -9.49
N CYS A 104 -2.03 -16.98 -9.62
CA CYS A 104 -2.20 -18.23 -8.88
C CYS A 104 -1.25 -19.35 -9.33
N GLY A 105 -0.85 -19.38 -10.60
CA GLY A 105 0.10 -20.39 -11.10
C GLY A 105 1.57 -20.02 -10.87
N ALA A 106 1.83 -18.83 -10.33
CA ALA A 106 3.17 -18.28 -10.29
C ALA A 106 4.05 -18.88 -9.15
N PRO A 107 3.55 -19.05 -7.91
CA PRO A 107 4.24 -19.84 -6.91
C PRO A 107 4.20 -21.34 -7.28
N SER A 108 5.33 -22.03 -7.16
CA SER A 108 5.40 -23.45 -7.46
C SER A 108 4.52 -24.26 -6.48
N PRO A 109 3.92 -25.39 -6.93
CA PRO A 109 3.14 -26.24 -6.03
C PRO A 109 3.93 -26.72 -4.80
N ALA A 110 5.24 -26.95 -4.96
CA ALA A 110 6.13 -27.33 -3.86
C ALA A 110 6.28 -26.17 -2.85
N THR A 111 6.48 -24.95 -3.32
CA THR A 111 6.57 -23.74 -2.49
C THR A 111 5.27 -23.54 -1.70
N VAL A 112 4.10 -23.63 -2.35
CA VAL A 112 2.80 -23.50 -1.65
C VAL A 112 2.63 -24.57 -0.58
N ARG A 113 2.92 -25.85 -0.88
CA ARG A 113 2.78 -26.95 0.10
C ARG A 113 3.69 -26.78 1.31
N THR A 114 4.91 -26.28 1.11
CA THR A 114 5.86 -26.03 2.19
C THR A 114 5.45 -24.85 3.06
N LEU A 115 5.02 -23.74 2.44
CA LEU A 115 4.69 -22.51 3.16
C LEU A 115 3.32 -22.60 3.83
N VAL A 116 2.33 -23.12 3.11
CA VAL A 116 0.92 -23.19 3.53
C VAL A 116 0.41 -24.64 3.34
N PRO A 117 0.76 -25.57 4.25
CA PRO A 117 0.30 -26.95 4.17
C PRO A 117 -1.23 -27.02 4.18
N SER A 118 -1.81 -27.91 3.36
CA SER A 118 -3.26 -28.04 3.21
C SER A 118 -3.94 -26.72 2.84
N ALA A 119 -3.32 -25.89 1.99
CA ALA A 119 -3.90 -24.63 1.56
C ALA A 119 -5.20 -24.84 0.77
N ARG A 120 -6.23 -24.07 1.11
CA ARG A 120 -7.31 -23.71 0.17
C ARG A 120 -6.84 -22.53 -0.67
N ARG A 121 -7.09 -22.59 -1.98
CA ARG A 121 -6.81 -21.50 -2.91
C ARG A 121 -8.08 -20.71 -3.20
N ASP A 122 -8.00 -19.40 -3.02
CA ASP A 122 -9.02 -18.44 -3.45
C ASP A 122 -8.39 -17.48 -4.45
N GLN A 123 -9.07 -17.22 -5.56
CA GLN A 123 -8.54 -16.42 -6.67
C GLN A 123 -9.56 -15.37 -7.13
N GLY A 124 -9.05 -14.19 -7.50
CA GLY A 124 -9.83 -13.12 -8.10
C GLY A 124 -9.06 -12.51 -9.27
N ALA A 125 -9.75 -12.17 -10.35
CA ALA A 125 -9.12 -11.51 -11.48
C ALA A 125 -10.11 -10.59 -12.21
N ASN A 126 -9.61 -9.44 -12.62
CA ASN A 126 -10.21 -8.54 -13.61
C ASN A 126 -9.08 -7.91 -14.45
N GLU A 127 -9.42 -6.96 -15.32
CA GLU A 127 -8.47 -6.34 -16.26
C GLU A 127 -7.30 -5.60 -15.58
N ILE A 128 -7.49 -5.10 -14.36
CA ILE A 128 -6.50 -4.27 -13.67
C ILE A 128 -5.96 -4.88 -12.38
N LEU A 129 -6.54 -5.98 -11.90
CA LEU A 129 -6.21 -6.59 -10.62
C LEU A 129 -6.33 -8.10 -10.73
N THR A 130 -5.29 -8.82 -10.28
CA THR A 130 -5.39 -10.25 -10.02
C THR A 130 -4.84 -10.57 -8.64
N THR A 131 -5.54 -11.46 -7.94
CA THR A 131 -5.23 -11.89 -6.58
C THR A 131 -5.27 -13.40 -6.48
N CYS A 132 -4.35 -13.95 -5.70
CA CYS A 132 -4.38 -15.32 -5.26
C CYS A 132 -4.06 -15.38 -3.78
N THR A 133 -4.90 -16.06 -3.01
CA THR A 133 -4.68 -16.31 -1.59
C THR A 133 -4.71 -17.80 -1.33
N TYR A 134 -3.67 -18.28 -0.66
CA TYR A 134 -3.56 -19.63 -0.14
C TYR A 134 -3.69 -19.57 1.38
N THR A 135 -4.74 -20.16 1.92
CA THR A 135 -5.02 -20.14 3.37
C THR A 135 -4.97 -21.55 3.91
N ALA A 136 -4.19 -21.80 4.97
CA ALA A 136 -4.13 -23.12 5.58
C ALA A 136 -5.51 -23.53 6.12
N THR A 137 -5.95 -24.74 5.79
CA THR A 137 -7.22 -25.30 6.28
C THR A 137 -7.05 -26.19 7.50
N ARG A 138 -5.80 -26.52 7.85
CA ARG A 138 -5.44 -27.39 8.99
C ARG A 138 -4.19 -26.84 9.69
N GLY A 139 -4.13 -27.03 11.01
CA GLY A 139 -2.99 -26.60 11.83
C GLY A 139 -2.97 -25.09 12.12
N PRO A 140 -1.82 -24.53 12.52
CA PRO A 140 -1.69 -23.12 12.86
C PRO A 140 -2.01 -22.21 11.66
N PHE A 141 -2.72 -21.11 11.93
CA PHE A 141 -3.09 -20.13 10.92
C PHE A 141 -1.86 -19.58 10.20
N ARG A 142 -1.93 -19.63 8.87
CA ARG A 142 -0.94 -19.06 7.96
C ARG A 142 -1.58 -18.85 6.60
N TRP A 143 -1.10 -17.85 5.88
CA TRP A 143 -1.53 -17.59 4.52
C TRP A 143 -0.38 -17.08 3.65
N LEU A 144 -0.54 -17.27 2.34
CA LEU A 144 0.29 -16.68 1.30
C LEU A 144 -0.64 -15.95 0.33
N ARG A 145 -0.37 -14.67 0.07
CA ARG A 145 -1.13 -13.85 -0.88
C ARG A 145 -0.19 -13.30 -1.94
N VAL A 146 -0.62 -13.41 -3.19
CA VAL A 146 -0.01 -12.71 -4.33
C VAL A 146 -1.07 -11.81 -4.92
N GLU A 147 -0.77 -10.53 -5.03
CA GLU A 147 -1.61 -9.53 -5.67
C GLU A 147 -0.79 -8.81 -6.74
N ALA A 148 -1.38 -8.61 -7.90
CA ALA A 148 -0.81 -7.77 -8.93
C ALA A 148 -1.85 -6.78 -9.43
N ARG A 149 -1.44 -5.51 -9.52
CA ARG A 149 -2.24 -4.41 -10.06
C ARG A 149 -1.57 -3.85 -11.30
N LEU A 150 -2.35 -3.64 -12.35
CA LEU A 150 -1.91 -3.05 -13.60
C LEU A 150 -2.41 -1.61 -13.70
N SER A 151 -1.50 -0.69 -13.99
CA SER A 151 -1.84 0.59 -14.58
C SER A 151 -2.05 0.37 -16.08
N ALA A 152 -3.30 0.09 -16.47
CA ALA A 152 -3.63 -0.32 -17.82
C ALA A 152 -3.38 0.80 -18.85
N PRO A 153 -2.72 0.52 -19.99
CA PRO A 153 -2.49 1.53 -21.03
C PRO A 153 -3.77 2.11 -21.64
N SER A 154 -4.89 1.39 -21.57
CA SER A 154 -6.20 1.89 -22.02
C SER A 154 -6.74 3.02 -21.14
N ASN A 155 -6.25 3.15 -19.91
CA ASN A 155 -6.80 4.05 -18.90
C ASN A 155 -5.90 5.29 -18.67
N SER A 156 -4.72 5.33 -19.29
CA SER A 156 -3.75 6.41 -19.10
C SER A 156 -2.74 6.49 -20.24
N ALA A 157 -2.36 7.72 -20.60
CA ALA A 157 -1.27 7.99 -21.54
C ALA A 157 0.13 7.72 -20.94
N ALA A 158 0.25 7.59 -19.62
CA ALA A 158 1.52 7.39 -18.92
C ALA A 158 1.47 6.24 -17.88
N PRO A 159 1.12 5.00 -18.30
CA PRO A 159 0.84 3.89 -17.38
C PRO A 159 2.04 3.49 -16.50
N VAL A 160 3.27 3.66 -17.00
CA VAL A 160 4.48 3.39 -16.22
C VAL A 160 4.65 4.39 -15.07
N GLU A 161 4.36 5.67 -15.32
CA GLU A 161 4.44 6.71 -14.29
C GLU A 161 3.29 6.58 -13.26
N ASP A 162 2.11 6.14 -13.70
CA ASP A 162 1.02 5.81 -12.76
C ASP A 162 1.41 4.68 -11.81
N ALA A 163 2.02 3.61 -12.32
CA ALA A 163 2.49 2.51 -11.49
C ALA A 163 3.60 2.95 -10.52
N ARG A 164 4.48 3.86 -10.96
CA ARG A 164 5.51 4.47 -10.11
C ARG A 164 4.89 5.27 -8.96
N ARG A 165 3.90 6.12 -9.25
CA ARG A 165 3.15 6.86 -8.23
C ARG A 165 2.40 5.94 -7.28
N PHE A 166 1.75 4.90 -7.79
CA PHE A 166 1.06 3.91 -6.96
C PHE A 166 2.04 3.14 -6.04
N PHE A 167 3.20 2.75 -6.56
CA PHE A 167 4.24 2.12 -5.75
C PHE A 167 4.77 3.08 -4.65
N ALA A 168 4.97 4.36 -4.98
CA ALA A 168 5.37 5.36 -4.00
C ALA A 168 4.30 5.56 -2.91
N SER A 169 3.00 5.53 -3.26
CA SER A 169 1.92 5.59 -2.26
C SER A 169 1.89 4.35 -1.37
N GLN A 170 2.13 3.15 -1.91
CA GLN A 170 2.23 1.92 -1.10
C GLN A 170 3.37 2.00 -0.08
N TRP A 171 4.51 2.55 -0.49
CA TRP A 171 5.65 2.78 0.40
C TRP A 171 5.33 3.80 1.51
N ALA A 172 4.63 4.90 1.19
CA ALA A 172 4.22 5.89 2.18
C ALA A 172 3.20 5.29 3.17
N GLN A 173 2.17 4.59 2.68
CA GLN A 173 1.19 3.91 3.51
C GLN A 173 1.81 2.82 4.40
N ALA A 174 2.87 2.15 3.93
CA ALA A 174 3.61 1.19 4.74
C ALA A 174 4.37 1.85 5.90
N ARG A 175 4.76 3.12 5.80
CA ARG A 175 5.37 3.88 6.91
C ARG A 175 4.35 4.30 7.95
N ASP A 176 3.20 4.78 7.47
CA ASP A 176 2.16 5.39 8.31
C ASP A 176 1.01 4.40 8.58
N ASN A 177 1.34 3.19 9.04
CA ASN A 177 0.35 2.13 9.24
C ASN A 177 -0.16 2.08 10.69
N ASP A 178 -1.37 2.59 10.93
CA ASP A 178 -1.98 2.58 12.27
C ASP A 178 -2.59 1.23 12.66
N LEU A 179 -2.81 0.33 11.72
CA LEU A 179 -3.45 -0.98 11.95
C LEU A 179 -2.44 -2.08 12.29
N ALA A 180 -1.16 -1.84 12.08
CA ALA A 180 -0.09 -2.79 12.35
C ALA A 180 1.10 -2.11 13.02
N ARG A 181 1.85 -2.83 13.84
CA ARG A 181 3.17 -2.38 14.29
C ARG A 181 4.18 -2.77 13.23
N VAL A 182 4.65 -1.80 12.46
CA VAL A 182 5.72 -1.97 11.48
C VAL A 182 7.04 -2.09 12.23
N LEU A 183 7.76 -3.18 11.99
CA LEU A 183 9.06 -3.44 12.62
C LEU A 183 10.20 -3.18 11.64
N THR A 184 10.01 -3.55 10.37
CA THR A 184 11.01 -3.34 9.31
C THR A 184 10.34 -2.84 8.05
N LEU A 185 10.92 -1.81 7.44
CA LEU A 185 10.51 -1.32 6.12
C LEU A 185 11.73 -0.81 5.37
N GLU A 186 12.09 -1.51 4.31
CA GLU A 186 13.37 -1.28 3.62
C GLU A 186 13.23 -1.37 2.11
N ARG A 187 13.92 -0.49 1.40
CA ARG A 187 14.09 -0.62 -0.06
C ARG A 187 14.98 -1.82 -0.36
N THR A 188 14.68 -2.53 -1.44
CA THR A 188 15.47 -3.67 -1.89
C THR A 188 15.64 -3.61 -3.40
N SER A 189 16.79 -4.10 -3.88
CA SER A 189 17.13 -4.19 -5.30
C SER A 189 17.04 -5.65 -5.77
N GLY A 190 17.13 -5.86 -7.08
CA GLY A 190 17.09 -7.20 -7.68
C GLY A 190 15.70 -7.82 -7.80
N LEU A 191 14.64 -7.07 -7.47
CA LEU A 191 13.24 -7.42 -7.70
C LEU A 191 12.56 -6.31 -8.51
N GLY A 192 12.32 -6.56 -9.79
CA GLY A 192 11.71 -5.61 -10.70
C GLY A 192 12.51 -4.32 -10.88
N ASP A 193 11.81 -3.24 -11.22
CA ASP A 193 12.39 -1.91 -11.41
C ASP A 193 12.68 -1.25 -10.05
N GLU A 194 11.76 -1.43 -9.10
CA GLU A 194 11.86 -0.95 -7.71
C GLU A 194 11.17 -1.95 -6.80
N ALA A 195 11.70 -2.15 -5.59
CA ALA A 195 11.05 -2.98 -4.59
C ALA A 195 11.30 -2.50 -3.17
N PHE A 196 10.40 -2.92 -2.28
CA PHE A 196 10.60 -2.84 -0.85
C PHE A 196 10.11 -4.09 -0.14
N ARG A 197 10.63 -4.31 1.06
CA ARG A 197 10.20 -5.36 1.98
C ARG A 197 9.68 -4.73 3.26
N LEU A 198 8.62 -5.31 3.81
CA LEU A 198 7.91 -4.85 4.99
C LEU A 198 7.71 -6.04 5.93
N PHE A 199 8.07 -5.88 7.19
CA PHE A 199 7.67 -6.78 8.25
C PHE A 199 6.82 -6.04 9.27
N LYS A 200 5.65 -6.58 9.56
CA LYS A 200 4.68 -5.99 10.48
C LYS A 200 3.99 -7.06 11.32
N VAL A 201 3.44 -6.61 12.45
CA VAL A 201 2.58 -7.41 13.31
C VAL A 201 1.23 -6.71 13.40
N ASP A 202 0.15 -7.41 13.08
CA ASP A 202 -1.18 -6.80 13.06
C ASP A 202 -1.62 -6.42 14.50
N LYS A 203 -2.27 -5.27 14.66
CA LYS A 203 -2.83 -4.86 15.96
C LYS A 203 -4.20 -5.54 16.11
N GLY A 204 -4.32 -6.43 17.10
CA GLY A 204 -5.57 -7.13 17.41
C GLY A 204 -5.66 -8.57 16.90
N GLN A 205 -4.76 -8.99 16.03
CA GLN A 205 -4.54 -10.42 15.73
C GLN A 205 -3.05 -10.71 15.90
N PRO A 206 -2.67 -11.81 16.56
CA PRO A 206 -1.26 -12.11 16.79
C PRO A 206 -0.67 -12.74 15.52
N THR A 207 -0.59 -11.97 14.43
CA THR A 207 -0.08 -12.41 13.12
C THR A 207 1.13 -11.58 12.73
N ALA A 208 2.22 -12.27 12.42
CA ALA A 208 3.39 -11.68 11.80
C ALA A 208 3.22 -11.78 10.28
N VAL A 209 3.53 -10.69 9.58
CA VAL A 209 3.40 -10.61 8.12
C VAL A 209 4.71 -10.12 7.54
N GLY A 210 5.32 -10.95 6.69
CA GLY A 210 6.40 -10.54 5.80
C GLY A 210 5.82 -10.25 4.43
N GLU A 211 6.12 -9.08 3.88
CA GLU A 211 5.59 -8.61 2.61
C GLU A 211 6.71 -8.09 1.72
N VAL A 212 6.60 -8.34 0.43
CA VAL A 212 7.47 -7.78 -0.61
C VAL A 212 6.58 -7.13 -1.66
N THR A 213 6.78 -5.85 -1.90
CA THR A 213 6.10 -5.11 -2.96
C THR A 213 7.14 -4.68 -3.99
N MET A 214 6.86 -4.94 -5.27
CA MET A 214 7.75 -4.62 -6.38
C MET A 214 6.99 -4.01 -7.55
N ARG A 215 7.64 -3.09 -8.26
CA ARG A 215 7.14 -2.51 -9.51
C ARG A 215 7.81 -3.18 -10.70
N LEU A 216 7.02 -3.58 -11.67
CA LEU A 216 7.44 -4.18 -12.93
C LEU A 216 6.81 -3.38 -14.07
N ARG A 217 7.54 -2.42 -14.64
CA ARG A 217 7.04 -1.49 -15.66
C ARG A 217 5.81 -0.74 -15.15
N ASN A 218 4.64 -0.99 -15.72
CA ASN A 218 3.34 -0.44 -15.34
C ASN A 218 2.50 -1.35 -14.42
N ALA A 219 3.10 -2.37 -13.81
CA ALA A 219 2.43 -3.20 -12.80
C ALA A 219 3.10 -3.07 -11.43
N VAL A 220 2.31 -3.21 -10.36
CA VAL A 220 2.80 -3.34 -8.98
C VAL A 220 2.31 -4.67 -8.42
N VAL A 221 3.25 -5.45 -7.91
CA VAL A 221 3.01 -6.79 -7.37
C VAL A 221 3.36 -6.80 -5.89
N THR A 222 2.43 -7.26 -5.07
CA THR A 222 2.60 -7.43 -3.62
C THR A 222 2.48 -8.91 -3.27
N VAL A 223 3.49 -9.43 -2.59
CA VAL A 223 3.54 -10.81 -2.08
C VAL A 223 3.63 -10.77 -0.57
N GLY A 224 2.60 -11.28 0.10
CA GLY A 224 2.56 -11.36 1.56
C GLY A 224 2.55 -12.81 2.03
N TYR A 225 3.32 -13.10 3.07
CA TYR A 225 3.24 -14.35 3.83
C TYR A 225 3.01 -14.03 5.30
N SER A 226 2.07 -14.75 5.93
CA SER A 226 1.74 -14.58 7.34
C SER A 226 1.74 -15.88 8.10
N GLU A 227 2.13 -15.79 9.37
CA GLU A 227 1.98 -16.86 10.36
C GLU A 227 1.55 -16.29 11.71
N MET A 228 0.85 -17.11 12.49
CA MET A 228 0.48 -16.78 13.86
C MET A 228 1.72 -16.69 14.76
N VAL A 229 1.78 -15.64 15.57
CA VAL A 229 2.77 -15.42 16.63
C VAL A 229 2.12 -15.77 17.96
N PRO A 230 2.82 -16.42 18.90
CA PRO A 230 2.30 -16.57 20.26
C PRO A 230 2.10 -15.20 20.91
N ALA A 231 1.05 -15.01 21.71
CA ALA A 231 0.75 -13.72 22.38
C ALA A 231 1.88 -13.21 23.31
N LYS A 232 2.78 -14.10 23.74
CA LYS A 232 4.00 -13.80 24.53
C LYS A 232 5.30 -14.05 23.76
N GLY A 233 5.21 -14.31 22.45
CA GLY A 233 6.35 -14.68 21.61
C GLY A 233 7.04 -13.46 21.01
N ASP A 234 8.35 -13.58 20.80
CA ASP A 234 9.13 -12.58 20.08
C ASP A 234 8.76 -12.61 18.59
N ALA A 235 7.94 -11.63 18.18
CA ALA A 235 7.61 -11.44 16.77
C ALA A 235 8.83 -11.03 15.94
N ALA A 236 9.84 -10.37 16.53
CA ALA A 236 11.07 -10.00 15.83
C ALA A 236 11.85 -11.26 15.40
N GLY A 237 11.84 -12.32 16.23
CA GLY A 237 12.37 -13.63 15.87
C GLY A 237 11.73 -14.26 14.62
N ARG A 238 10.58 -13.77 14.15
CA ARG A 238 9.90 -14.24 12.91
C ARG A 238 10.24 -13.42 11.68
N GLU A 239 10.79 -12.22 11.85
CA GLU A 239 11.03 -11.25 10.79
C GLU A 239 11.78 -11.85 9.60
N ARG A 240 12.99 -12.37 9.86
CA ARG A 240 13.87 -12.89 8.82
C ARG A 240 13.22 -14.03 8.04
N ALA A 241 12.51 -14.92 8.74
CA ALA A 241 11.85 -16.06 8.13
C ALA A 241 10.66 -15.64 7.26
N CYS A 242 9.79 -14.75 7.76
CA CYS A 242 8.63 -14.27 7.01
C CYS A 242 9.05 -13.49 5.75
N LEU A 243 10.04 -12.58 5.89
CA LEU A 243 10.59 -11.84 4.76
C LEU A 243 11.25 -12.75 3.72
N ALA A 244 12.00 -13.77 4.16
CA ALA A 244 12.64 -14.72 3.26
C ALA A 244 11.60 -15.53 2.45
N LYS A 245 10.52 -15.98 3.09
CA LYS A 245 9.41 -16.71 2.44
C LYS A 245 8.70 -15.84 1.41
N ALA A 246 8.36 -14.60 1.78
CA ALA A 246 7.74 -13.64 0.85
C ALA A 246 8.68 -13.33 -0.33
N ALA A 247 9.97 -13.10 -0.09
CA ALA A 247 10.95 -12.84 -1.12
C ALA A 247 11.19 -14.05 -2.06
N GLN A 248 11.14 -15.28 -1.54
CA GLN A 248 11.17 -16.49 -2.37
C GLN A 248 10.02 -16.50 -3.36
N VAL A 249 8.80 -16.31 -2.88
CA VAL A 249 7.61 -16.31 -3.74
C VAL A 249 7.65 -15.13 -4.72
N ALA A 250 8.09 -13.94 -4.30
CA ALA A 250 8.29 -12.80 -5.19
C ALA A 250 9.21 -13.14 -6.38
N ARG A 251 10.32 -13.86 -6.14
CA ARG A 251 11.20 -14.31 -7.23
C ARG A 251 10.55 -15.31 -8.17
N GLU A 252 9.68 -16.18 -7.67
CA GLU A 252 8.90 -17.09 -8.52
C GLU A 252 7.89 -16.31 -9.37
N VAL A 253 7.18 -15.35 -8.77
CA VAL A 253 6.22 -14.50 -9.47
C VAL A 253 6.88 -13.67 -10.57
N MET A 254 8.05 -13.07 -10.33
CA MET A 254 8.75 -12.30 -11.38
C MET A 254 9.05 -13.10 -12.65
N LYS A 255 9.22 -14.42 -12.55
CA LYS A 255 9.50 -15.26 -13.73
C LYS A 255 8.34 -15.27 -14.72
N THR A 256 7.12 -14.95 -14.29
CA THR A 256 5.93 -14.89 -15.17
C THR A 256 5.81 -13.55 -15.92
N TYR A 257 6.68 -12.57 -15.63
CA TYR A 257 6.67 -11.24 -16.25
C TYR A 257 7.86 -11.01 -17.21
N ARG A 258 8.66 -12.05 -17.46
CA ARG A 258 9.80 -12.01 -18.38
C ARG A 258 9.38 -12.29 -19.81
#